data_AF-A0A9E2CIE4-F1
#
_entry.id   AF-A0A9E2CIE4-F1
#
_cell.length_a   1.000
_cell.length_b   1.000
_cell.length_c   1.000
_cell.angle_alpha   90.00
_cell.angle_beta   90.00
_cell.angle_gamma   90.00
#
_symmetry.space_group_name_H-M   'P 1'
#
loop_
_entity.id
_entity.type
_entity.pdbx_description
1 polymer ?
#
loop_
_entity_poly.entity_id
_entity_poly.type
_entity_poly.pdbx_seq_one_letter_code
_entity_poly.pdbx_strand_id
1 'polypeptide(L)'
;MKRRFVFLSLGLMAWLAGVTIAQESTLPEQKRSSGDAVQPANPVTPAADQSAVPAQSDAERVSQFTRTIEENEKRLAGLKIKLEDPEDEYFKAETEFKQVDAAFDAKQKEIVKLKEAGQASEVDSQQAELDALTQRRQLAKERFDLAIQERKTLQEQVTTLEQKLQQDREALNKLVTPAVPTTQPAIPASAQATPAEAAIPREQTTPEQPITTPSLPTLPLDVGSAGGVTNSAQPPEAPPSKPSTPALPPSEELVKAQEEAMTKGARAAEAQRQVRSVAGRMEALVKSIDLERRLLETIRKKAQNARDTELTLSDQAQQRWNEGTPQAELRELWAQVSEARERHLQAQAEVEEKVGRLDDLEAELRRLQADQITILQEAEQKRQEAEKARKKVEQLESPLAPRNMLRWIVERGPRVLGIVLGMFAVLWLSRRGEAQIVRLLVSHSDRGSPEDRENRAKTLVGVLHSAASVAVIAGGSLMILTELGVNIVPLMGGAAVVGL
;
A
#
# COMPACT_ATOMS: atom_id res chain seq x y z
N MET A 1 -16.67 -3.07 -62.35
CA MET A 1 -17.68 -2.35 -61.54
C MET A 1 -17.37 -2.56 -60.07
N LYS A 2 -16.79 -1.54 -59.42
CA LYS A 2 -16.42 -1.54 -58.00
C LYS A 2 -17.45 -0.69 -57.25
N ARG A 3 -18.24 -1.29 -56.36
CA ARG A 3 -19.02 -0.54 -55.37
C ARG A 3 -18.46 -0.85 -53.99
N ARG A 4 -17.77 0.14 -53.44
CA ARG A 4 -17.34 0.20 -52.04
C ARG A 4 -18.58 0.43 -51.19
N PHE A 5 -18.89 -0.53 -50.32
CA PHE A 5 -19.83 -0.34 -49.22
C PHE A 5 -19.05 0.27 -48.06
N VAL A 6 -19.26 1.57 -47.83
CA VAL A 6 -18.88 2.28 -46.62
C VAL A 6 -20.14 2.30 -45.76
N PHE A 7 -20.19 1.50 -44.71
CA PHE A 7 -21.18 1.67 -43.65
C PHE A 7 -20.49 2.32 -42.46
N LEU A 8 -20.83 3.60 -42.26
CA LEU A 8 -20.85 4.25 -40.97
C LEU A 8 -21.71 3.40 -40.02
N SER A 9 -21.17 3.01 -38.86
CA SER A 9 -21.97 2.81 -37.66
C SER A 9 -21.36 3.60 -36.52
N LEU A 10 -21.75 4.88 -36.47
CA LEU A 10 -21.77 5.66 -35.24
C LEU A 10 -22.82 5.04 -34.31
N GLY A 11 -22.46 4.81 -33.04
CA GLY A 11 -23.42 4.69 -31.95
C GLY A 11 -23.54 3.31 -31.32
N LEU A 12 -22.73 3.03 -30.30
CA LEU A 12 -23.19 2.33 -29.09
C LEU A 12 -22.23 2.64 -27.91
N MET A 13 -22.35 3.86 -27.39
CA MET A 13 -21.74 4.30 -26.14
C MET A 13 -22.91 4.52 -25.16
N ALA A 14 -23.43 3.44 -24.57
CA ALA A 14 -24.35 3.45 -23.43
C ALA A 14 -24.68 2.01 -23.02
N TRP A 15 -23.85 1.34 -22.22
CA TRP A 15 -24.27 0.19 -21.40
C TRP A 15 -23.33 0.08 -20.18
N LEU A 16 -23.52 0.99 -19.24
CA LEU A 16 -23.01 0.94 -17.87
C LEU A 16 -24.07 1.54 -16.93
N ALA A 17 -25.28 0.99 -17.00
CA ALA A 17 -26.36 1.28 -16.07
C ALA A 17 -26.80 -0.03 -15.41
N GLY A 18 -26.87 0.03 -14.08
CA GLY A 18 -27.11 -1.05 -13.12
C GLY A 18 -27.98 -2.21 -13.58
N VAL A 19 -27.42 -3.42 -13.42
CA VAL A 19 -28.19 -4.62 -13.11
C VAL A 19 -27.92 -4.93 -11.64
N THR A 20 -28.58 -4.18 -10.75
CA THR A 20 -28.93 -4.68 -9.42
C THR A 20 -29.99 -5.74 -9.64
N ILE A 21 -29.58 -7.02 -9.66
CA ILE A 21 -30.52 -8.13 -9.50
C ILE A 21 -31.06 -8.03 -8.08
N ALA A 22 -32.23 -7.41 -7.94
CA ALA A 22 -33.08 -7.59 -6.79
C ALA A 22 -33.51 -9.06 -6.79
N GLN A 23 -32.77 -9.90 -6.08
CA GLN A 23 -33.15 -11.27 -5.81
C GLN A 23 -34.23 -11.22 -4.73
N GLU A 24 -35.47 -11.03 -5.18
CA GLU A 24 -36.68 -11.11 -4.38
C GLU A 24 -36.83 -12.56 -3.88
N SER A 25 -36.19 -12.81 -2.74
CA SER A 25 -36.26 -14.08 -2.03
C SER A 25 -37.58 -14.07 -1.27
N THR A 26 -38.63 -14.56 -1.93
CA THR A 26 -39.87 -14.97 -1.29
C THR A 26 -39.57 -16.15 -0.38
N LEU A 27 -39.10 -15.85 0.84
CA LEU A 27 -39.03 -16.82 1.93
C LEU A 27 -40.47 -17.17 2.34
N PRO A 28 -40.81 -18.46 2.47
CA PRO A 28 -42.10 -18.84 3.01
C PRO A 28 -42.22 -18.39 4.46
N GLU A 29 -43.27 -17.63 4.72
CA GLU A 29 -43.70 -17.14 6.02
C GLU A 29 -43.94 -18.32 6.98
N GLN A 30 -42.90 -18.70 7.70
CA GLN A 30 -42.97 -19.72 8.73
C GLN A 30 -43.61 -19.09 9.98
N LYS A 31 -44.93 -19.23 10.05
CA LYS A 31 -45.81 -18.90 11.19
C LYS A 31 -45.27 -19.53 12.48
N ARG A 32 -44.38 -18.81 13.19
CA ARG A 32 -43.92 -19.17 14.53
C ARG A 32 -44.98 -18.75 15.53
N SER A 33 -45.61 -19.79 16.09
CA SER A 33 -46.42 -19.77 17.30
C SER A 33 -45.71 -19.00 18.40
N SER A 34 -46.31 -17.89 18.81
CA SER A 34 -46.07 -17.17 20.06
C SER A 34 -46.36 -18.09 21.24
N GLY A 35 -45.32 -18.62 21.84
CA GLY A 35 -45.34 -19.22 23.17
C GLY A 35 -44.56 -18.31 24.12
N ASP A 36 -45.30 -17.52 24.91
CA ASP A 36 -44.78 -16.75 26.03
C ASP A 36 -44.05 -17.67 27.01
N ALA A 37 -42.72 -17.58 27.05
CA ALA A 37 -41.91 -18.12 28.12
C ALA A 37 -41.13 -16.96 28.75
N VAL A 38 -41.62 -16.53 29.91
CA VAL A 38 -40.97 -15.60 30.83
C VAL A 38 -39.56 -16.10 31.13
N GLN A 39 -38.56 -15.42 30.59
CA GLN A 39 -37.15 -15.70 30.85
C GLN A 39 -36.73 -14.89 32.10
N PRO A 40 -36.31 -15.54 33.20
CA PRO A 40 -35.88 -14.84 34.40
C PRO A 40 -34.56 -14.10 34.12
N ALA A 41 -34.49 -12.86 34.62
CA ALA A 41 -33.32 -12.00 34.54
C ALA A 41 -32.09 -12.69 35.14
N ASN A 42 -31.11 -13.01 34.30
CA ASN A 42 -29.80 -13.46 34.76
C ASN A 42 -29.01 -12.26 35.31
N PRO A 43 -28.38 -12.38 36.49
CA PRO A 43 -27.56 -11.32 37.07
C PRO A 43 -26.33 -11.04 36.20
N VAL A 44 -26.07 -9.77 35.97
CA VAL A 44 -24.88 -9.26 35.26
C VAL A 44 -23.65 -9.57 36.12
N THR A 45 -22.94 -10.64 35.77
CA THR A 45 -21.62 -10.96 36.33
C THR A 45 -20.62 -9.89 35.87
N PRO A 46 -19.82 -9.30 36.78
CA PRO A 46 -18.82 -8.29 36.41
C PRO A 46 -17.79 -8.86 35.44
N ALA A 47 -17.40 -8.05 34.46
CA ALA A 47 -16.43 -8.33 33.41
C ALA A 47 -15.11 -8.89 33.97
N ALA A 48 -15.02 -10.21 34.06
CA ALA A 48 -13.76 -10.92 34.25
C ALA A 48 -13.00 -10.89 32.92
N ASP A 49 -11.73 -10.49 32.99
CA ASP A 49 -10.70 -10.51 31.95
C ASP A 49 -11.13 -11.25 30.66
N GLN A 50 -11.50 -10.47 29.63
CA GLN A 50 -11.49 -10.95 28.26
C GLN A 50 -10.04 -11.32 27.94
N SER A 51 -9.75 -12.57 28.26
CA SER A 51 -8.47 -13.21 28.13
C SER A 51 -8.00 -13.02 26.69
N ALA A 52 -6.86 -12.35 26.53
CA ALA A 52 -6.20 -12.20 25.25
C ALA A 52 -6.12 -13.59 24.60
N VAL A 53 -6.77 -13.76 23.45
CA VAL A 53 -6.58 -14.96 22.63
C VAL A 53 -5.07 -15.10 22.45
N PRO A 54 -4.45 -16.22 22.87
CA PRO A 54 -3.01 -16.34 22.84
C PRO A 54 -2.55 -16.12 21.40
N ALA A 55 -1.69 -15.11 21.20
CA ALA A 55 -1.12 -14.83 19.91
C ALA A 55 -0.45 -16.11 19.39
N GLN A 56 -0.78 -16.53 18.16
CA GLN A 56 -0.21 -17.72 17.55
C GLN A 56 1.31 -17.70 17.69
N SER A 57 1.86 -18.79 18.21
CA SER A 57 3.30 -18.89 18.41
C SER A 57 4.02 -18.77 17.06
N ASP A 58 5.28 -18.30 17.06
CA ASP A 58 6.08 -18.26 15.84
C ASP A 58 6.20 -19.66 15.20
N ALA A 59 6.25 -20.72 16.01
CA ALA A 59 6.29 -22.10 15.56
C ALA A 59 5.01 -22.54 14.82
N GLU A 60 3.83 -22.15 15.32
CA GLU A 60 2.55 -22.42 14.64
C GLU A 60 2.47 -21.69 13.29
N ARG A 61 2.92 -20.43 13.24
CA ARG A 61 2.96 -19.66 12.00
C ARG A 61 3.91 -20.28 10.98
N VAL A 62 5.10 -20.70 11.41
CA VAL A 62 6.07 -21.43 10.56
C VAL A 62 5.43 -22.71 10.00
N SER A 63 4.80 -23.53 10.84
CA SER A 63 4.12 -24.76 10.39
C SER A 63 3.00 -24.47 9.37
N GLN A 64 2.19 -23.44 9.61
CA GLN A 64 1.13 -23.03 8.69
C GLN A 64 1.69 -22.58 7.33
N PHE A 65 2.76 -21.77 7.32
CA PHE A 65 3.41 -21.34 6.09
C PHE A 65 4.02 -22.51 5.32
N THR A 66 4.73 -23.42 5.99
CA THR A 66 5.30 -24.61 5.35
C THR A 66 4.23 -25.44 4.65
N ARG A 67 3.11 -25.72 5.34
CA ARG A 67 1.99 -26.47 4.75
C ARG A 67 1.38 -25.74 3.56
N THR A 68 1.15 -24.44 3.67
CA THR A 68 0.55 -23.64 2.60
C THR A 68 1.46 -23.58 1.37
N ILE A 69 2.78 -23.47 1.58
CA ILE A 69 3.79 -23.49 0.52
C ILE A 69 3.78 -24.85 -0.19
N GLU A 70 3.80 -25.95 0.55
CA GLU A 70 3.77 -27.30 -0.02
C GLU A 70 2.49 -27.56 -0.84
N GLU A 71 1.32 -27.18 -0.32
CA GLU A 71 0.05 -27.30 -1.02
C GLU A 71 0.04 -26.45 -2.31
N ASN A 72 0.57 -25.22 -2.26
CA ASN A 72 0.66 -24.33 -3.42
C ASN A 72 1.69 -24.82 -4.45
N GLU A 73 2.82 -25.38 -4.04
CA GLU A 73 3.84 -25.98 -4.91
C GLU A 73 3.27 -27.20 -5.65
N LYS A 74 2.57 -28.08 -4.93
CA LYS A 74 1.89 -29.23 -5.53
C LYS A 74 0.85 -28.77 -6.57
N ARG A 75 0.06 -27.75 -6.24
CA ARG A 75 -0.91 -27.16 -7.17
C ARG A 75 -0.23 -26.55 -8.39
N LEU A 76 0.86 -25.80 -8.20
CA LEU A 76 1.62 -25.19 -9.29
C LEU A 76 2.17 -26.26 -10.25
N ALA A 77 2.74 -27.35 -9.71
CA ALA A 77 3.22 -28.46 -10.51
C ALA A 77 2.08 -29.12 -11.31
N GLY A 78 0.93 -29.37 -10.68
CA GLY A 78 -0.25 -29.92 -11.35
C GLY A 78 -0.77 -29.02 -12.49
N LEU A 79 -0.81 -27.70 -12.29
CA LEU A 79 -1.22 -26.75 -13.33
C LEU A 79 -0.22 -26.70 -14.50
N LYS A 80 1.08 -26.79 -14.23
CA LYS A 80 2.11 -26.84 -15.29
C LYS A 80 2.00 -28.11 -16.12
N ILE A 81 1.81 -29.27 -15.47
CA ILE A 81 1.56 -30.54 -16.17
C ILE A 81 0.32 -30.42 -17.07
N LYS A 82 -0.80 -29.87 -16.56
CA LYS A 82 -2.02 -29.68 -17.36
C LYS A 82 -1.80 -28.75 -18.57
N LEU A 83 -0.99 -27.71 -18.45
CA LEU A 83 -0.70 -26.77 -19.55
C LEU A 83 0.23 -27.32 -20.65
N GLU A 84 1.03 -28.33 -20.30
CA GLU A 84 2.01 -28.98 -21.19
C GLU A 84 1.50 -30.30 -21.80
N ASP A 85 0.37 -30.82 -21.32
CA ASP A 85 -0.21 -32.06 -21.80
C ASP A 85 -0.64 -31.94 -23.29
N PRO A 86 -0.05 -32.72 -24.21
CA PRO A 86 -0.48 -32.73 -25.62
C PRO A 86 -1.90 -33.27 -25.80
N GLU A 87 -2.41 -34.02 -24.84
CA GLU A 87 -3.78 -34.54 -24.81
C GLU A 87 -4.77 -33.58 -24.13
N ASP A 88 -4.36 -32.35 -23.82
CA ASP A 88 -5.23 -31.32 -23.26
C ASP A 88 -6.38 -30.98 -24.20
N GLU A 89 -7.48 -30.52 -23.60
CA GLU A 89 -8.73 -30.16 -24.29
C GLU A 89 -8.50 -29.12 -25.39
N TYR A 90 -7.50 -28.25 -25.24
CA TYR A 90 -7.11 -27.29 -26.28
C TYR A 90 -6.75 -27.97 -27.61
N PHE A 91 -5.88 -28.97 -27.60
CA PHE A 91 -5.42 -29.62 -28.83
C PHE A 91 -6.52 -30.49 -29.45
N LYS A 92 -7.33 -31.14 -28.61
CA LYS A 92 -8.50 -31.91 -29.04
C LYS A 92 -9.54 -31.02 -29.72
N ALA A 93 -9.91 -29.91 -29.09
CA ALA A 93 -10.86 -28.95 -29.64
C ALA A 93 -10.33 -28.27 -30.91
N GLU A 94 -9.04 -27.93 -30.99
CA GLU A 94 -8.41 -27.38 -32.20
C GLU A 94 -8.49 -28.38 -33.36
N THR A 95 -8.18 -29.65 -33.10
CA THR A 95 -8.19 -30.72 -34.10
C THR A 95 -9.60 -30.98 -34.61
N GLU A 96 -10.58 -31.11 -33.72
CA GLU A 96 -11.98 -31.27 -34.10
C GLU A 96 -12.48 -30.07 -34.92
N PHE A 97 -12.21 -28.85 -34.47
CA PHE A 97 -12.63 -27.65 -35.20
C PHE A 97 -12.06 -27.62 -36.62
N LYS A 98 -10.77 -27.92 -36.80
CA LYS A 98 -10.14 -28.00 -38.12
C LYS A 98 -10.78 -29.07 -39.01
N GLN A 99 -11.12 -30.23 -38.46
CA GLN A 99 -11.77 -31.31 -39.21
C GLN A 99 -13.18 -30.90 -39.66
N VAL A 100 -13.98 -30.32 -38.77
CA VAL A 100 -15.35 -29.88 -39.09
C VAL A 100 -15.34 -28.70 -40.08
N ASP A 101 -14.40 -27.77 -39.93
CA ASP A 101 -14.22 -26.63 -40.86
C ASP A 101 -13.83 -27.11 -42.26
N ALA A 102 -12.89 -28.05 -42.37
CA ALA A 102 -12.50 -28.64 -43.64
C ALA A 102 -13.66 -29.41 -44.32
N ALA A 103 -14.47 -30.14 -43.54
CA ALA A 103 -15.65 -30.84 -44.03
C ALA A 103 -16.72 -29.85 -44.54
N PHE A 104 -16.94 -28.75 -43.81
CA PHE A 104 -17.85 -27.68 -44.22
C PHE A 104 -17.42 -27.06 -45.57
N ASP A 105 -16.14 -26.69 -45.70
CA ASP A 105 -15.60 -26.11 -46.93
C ASP A 105 -15.68 -27.07 -48.12
N ALA A 106 -15.41 -28.36 -47.89
CA ALA A 106 -15.53 -29.39 -48.91
C ALA A 106 -16.98 -29.52 -49.40
N LYS A 107 -17.94 -29.55 -48.46
CA LYS A 107 -19.36 -29.67 -48.77
C LYS A 107 -19.90 -28.45 -49.51
N GLN A 108 -19.46 -27.25 -49.11
CA GLN A 108 -19.83 -26.02 -49.80
C GLN A 108 -19.35 -26.02 -51.27
N LYS A 109 -18.13 -26.50 -51.53
CA LYS A 109 -17.61 -26.65 -52.90
C LYS A 109 -18.38 -27.69 -53.71
N GLU A 110 -18.79 -28.80 -53.09
CA GLU A 110 -19.62 -29.83 -53.73
C GLU A 110 -20.97 -29.26 -54.17
N ILE A 111 -21.66 -28.54 -53.28
CA ILE A 111 -22.93 -27.87 -53.60
C ILE A 111 -22.78 -26.89 -54.77
N VAL A 112 -21.69 -26.12 -54.83
CA VAL A 112 -21.43 -25.21 -55.97
C VAL A 112 -21.28 -26.00 -57.27
N LYS A 113 -20.52 -27.11 -57.27
CA LYS A 113 -20.37 -27.97 -58.46
C LYS A 113 -21.70 -28.57 -58.93
N LEU A 114 -22.54 -29.05 -58.00
CA LEU A 114 -23.86 -29.60 -58.31
C LEU A 114 -24.81 -28.54 -58.90
N LYS A 115 -24.72 -27.30 -58.40
CA LYS A 115 -25.45 -26.15 -58.95
C LYS A 115 -25.01 -25.83 -60.38
N GLU A 116 -23.70 -25.83 -60.64
CA GLU A 116 -23.16 -25.64 -61.99
C GLU A 116 -23.55 -26.77 -62.95
N ALA A 117 -23.68 -28.00 -62.44
CA ALA A 117 -24.13 -29.17 -63.20
C ALA A 117 -25.66 -29.22 -63.42
N GLY A 118 -26.45 -28.33 -62.81
CA GLY A 118 -27.91 -28.31 -62.92
C GLY A 118 -28.64 -29.43 -62.16
N GLN A 119 -27.99 -30.06 -61.17
CA GLN A 119 -28.54 -31.16 -60.38
C GLN A 119 -29.33 -30.64 -59.16
N ALA A 120 -30.48 -30.01 -59.38
CA ALA A 120 -31.27 -29.35 -58.33
C ALA A 120 -31.66 -30.28 -57.16
N SER A 121 -32.06 -31.52 -57.43
CA SER A 121 -32.48 -32.46 -56.37
C SER A 121 -31.32 -32.88 -55.45
N GLU A 122 -30.10 -33.00 -56.00
CA GLU A 122 -28.91 -33.33 -55.20
C GLU A 122 -28.48 -32.13 -54.34
N VAL A 123 -28.62 -30.91 -54.86
CA VAL A 123 -28.35 -29.67 -54.10
C VAL A 123 -29.22 -29.59 -52.84
N ASP A 124 -30.51 -29.93 -52.92
CA ASP A 124 -31.41 -29.86 -51.76
C ASP A 124 -31.01 -30.87 -50.66
N SER A 125 -30.65 -32.10 -51.04
CA SER A 125 -30.15 -33.11 -50.10
C SER A 125 -28.84 -32.68 -49.45
N GLN A 126 -27.93 -32.10 -50.23
CA GLN A 126 -26.62 -31.67 -49.77
C GLN A 126 -26.70 -30.42 -48.89
N GLN A 127 -27.70 -29.57 -49.11
CA GLN A 127 -27.96 -28.39 -48.29
C GLN A 127 -28.33 -28.78 -46.85
N ALA A 128 -29.15 -29.81 -46.65
CA ALA A 128 -29.48 -30.30 -45.31
C ALA A 128 -28.24 -30.77 -44.54
N GLU A 129 -27.29 -31.44 -45.22
CA GLU A 129 -26.02 -31.84 -44.61
C GLU A 129 -25.11 -30.64 -44.30
N LEU A 130 -25.11 -29.62 -45.16
CA LEU A 130 -24.38 -28.37 -44.91
C LEU A 130 -24.94 -27.64 -43.67
N ASP A 131 -26.26 -27.64 -43.49
CA ASP A 131 -26.91 -27.01 -42.33
C ASP A 131 -26.51 -27.74 -41.04
N ALA A 132 -26.49 -29.09 -41.05
CA ALA A 132 -26.00 -29.89 -39.94
C ALA A 132 -24.51 -29.63 -39.63
N LEU A 133 -23.66 -29.55 -40.66
CA LEU A 133 -22.24 -29.18 -40.50
C LEU A 133 -22.07 -27.76 -39.97
N THR A 134 -22.95 -26.83 -40.34
CA THR A 134 -22.90 -25.45 -39.84
C THR A 134 -23.09 -25.41 -38.33
N GLN A 135 -24.09 -26.14 -37.80
CA GLN A 135 -24.33 -26.24 -36.36
C GLN A 135 -23.14 -26.88 -35.65
N ARG A 136 -22.63 -27.99 -36.19
CA ARG A 136 -21.48 -28.70 -35.62
C ARG A 136 -20.22 -27.85 -35.61
N ARG A 137 -19.99 -27.06 -36.67
CA ARG A 137 -18.89 -26.10 -36.77
C ARG A 137 -18.99 -25.02 -35.70
N GLN A 138 -20.19 -24.50 -35.44
CA GLN A 138 -20.42 -23.50 -34.40
C GLN A 138 -20.11 -24.07 -33.01
N LEU A 139 -20.60 -25.27 -32.69
CA LEU A 139 -20.31 -25.94 -31.41
C LEU A 139 -18.81 -26.24 -31.24
N ALA A 140 -18.14 -26.73 -32.28
CA ALA A 140 -16.70 -27.00 -32.26
C ALA A 140 -15.88 -25.71 -32.09
N LYS A 141 -16.30 -24.61 -32.73
CA LYS A 141 -15.68 -23.30 -32.55
C LYS A 141 -15.82 -22.82 -31.10
N GLU A 142 -17.03 -22.89 -30.54
CA GLU A 142 -17.27 -22.50 -29.15
C GLU A 142 -16.45 -23.34 -28.17
N ARG A 143 -16.36 -24.66 -28.41
CA ARG A 143 -15.48 -25.57 -27.64
C ARG A 143 -14.03 -25.09 -27.68
N PHE A 144 -13.52 -24.77 -28.87
CA PHE A 144 -12.14 -24.29 -29.03
C PHE A 144 -11.91 -22.93 -28.34
N ASP A 145 -12.84 -21.99 -28.48
CA ASP A 145 -12.77 -20.68 -27.82
C ASP A 145 -12.78 -20.84 -26.27
N LEU A 146 -13.59 -21.75 -25.74
CA LEU A 146 -13.62 -22.08 -24.31
C LEU A 146 -12.30 -22.70 -23.83
N ALA A 147 -11.70 -23.60 -24.62
CA ALA A 147 -10.41 -24.19 -24.29
C ALA A 147 -9.27 -23.15 -24.27
N ILE A 148 -9.31 -22.16 -25.19
CA ILE A 148 -8.39 -21.01 -25.16
C ILE A 148 -8.55 -20.20 -23.86
N GLN A 149 -9.80 -19.92 -23.46
CA GLN A 149 -10.08 -19.16 -22.23
C GLN A 149 -9.63 -19.91 -20.98
N GLU A 150 -9.86 -21.23 -20.92
CA GLU A 150 -9.37 -22.09 -19.85
C GLU A 150 -7.85 -22.00 -19.77
N ARG A 151 -7.14 -22.26 -20.87
CA ARG A 151 -5.67 -22.23 -20.91
C ARG A 151 -5.10 -20.89 -20.45
N LYS A 152 -5.67 -19.78 -20.92
CA LYS A 152 -5.25 -18.43 -20.50
C LYS A 152 -5.47 -18.23 -18.99
N THR A 153 -6.61 -18.67 -18.47
CA THR A 153 -6.93 -18.56 -17.04
C THR A 153 -5.95 -19.40 -16.21
N LEU A 154 -5.61 -20.61 -16.65
CA LEU A 154 -4.61 -21.47 -16.00
C LEU A 154 -3.22 -20.83 -16.00
N GLN A 155 -2.81 -20.16 -17.09
CA GLN A 155 -1.56 -19.38 -17.12
C GLN A 155 -1.56 -18.20 -16.12
N GLU A 156 -2.67 -17.46 -16.03
CA GLU A 156 -2.84 -16.40 -15.04
C GLU A 156 -2.81 -16.96 -13.59
N GLN A 157 -3.36 -18.17 -13.37
CA GLN A 157 -3.28 -18.86 -12.08
C GLN A 157 -1.84 -19.26 -11.74
N VAL A 158 -1.09 -19.82 -12.69
CA VAL A 158 0.33 -20.18 -12.52
C VAL A 158 1.14 -18.97 -12.07
N THR A 159 1.05 -17.85 -12.79
CA THR A 159 1.78 -16.62 -12.45
C THR A 159 1.38 -16.06 -11.08
N THR A 160 0.09 -16.11 -10.74
CA THR A 160 -0.41 -15.64 -9.43
C THR A 160 0.07 -16.54 -8.29
N LEU A 161 0.10 -17.87 -8.48
CA LEU A 161 0.62 -18.82 -7.49
C LEU A 161 2.13 -18.70 -7.30
N GLU A 162 2.90 -18.47 -8.37
CA GLU A 162 4.35 -18.22 -8.27
C GLU A 162 4.65 -16.97 -7.44
N GLN A 163 3.88 -15.89 -7.65
CA GLN A 163 3.97 -14.67 -6.84
C GLN A 163 3.61 -14.93 -5.37
N LYS A 164 2.50 -15.66 -5.11
CA LYS A 164 2.10 -16.04 -3.73
C LYS A 164 3.18 -16.86 -3.03
N LEU A 165 3.73 -17.87 -3.72
CA LEU A 165 4.80 -18.72 -3.19
C LEU A 165 6.06 -17.92 -2.84
N GLN A 166 6.45 -16.96 -3.68
CA GLN A 166 7.60 -16.10 -3.39
C GLN A 166 7.35 -15.26 -2.13
N GLN A 167 6.16 -14.65 -2.00
CA GLN A 167 5.78 -13.86 -0.83
C GLN A 167 5.74 -14.72 0.45
N ASP A 168 5.17 -15.92 0.39
CA ASP A 168 5.07 -16.83 1.53
C ASP A 168 6.46 -17.34 1.97
N ARG A 169 7.36 -17.64 1.02
CA ARG A 169 8.76 -18.01 1.32
C ARG A 169 9.53 -16.86 1.96
N GLU A 170 9.34 -15.62 1.49
CA GLU A 170 9.94 -14.44 2.12
C GLU A 170 9.41 -14.21 3.54
N ALA A 171 8.12 -14.42 3.76
CA ALA A 171 7.51 -14.33 5.09
C ALA A 171 8.06 -15.43 6.02
N LEU A 172 8.17 -16.66 5.54
CA LEU A 172 8.75 -17.78 6.27
C LEU A 172 10.22 -17.50 6.64
N ASN A 173 11.03 -17.02 5.69
CA ASN A 173 12.44 -16.69 5.95
C ASN A 173 12.61 -15.61 7.02
N LYS A 174 11.69 -14.65 7.11
CA LYS A 174 11.69 -13.63 8.16
C LYS A 174 11.35 -14.19 9.54
N LEU A 175 10.53 -15.24 9.62
CA LEU A 175 10.18 -15.91 10.88
C LEU A 175 11.28 -16.89 11.32
N VAL A 176 11.92 -17.57 10.38
CA VAL A 176 12.95 -18.58 10.66
C VAL A 176 14.32 -17.95 10.94
N THR A 177 14.68 -16.88 10.22
CA THR A 177 15.97 -16.22 10.45
C THR A 177 15.84 -15.37 11.71
N PRO A 178 16.47 -15.75 12.84
CA PRO A 178 16.41 -14.94 14.04
C PRO A 178 16.95 -13.56 13.68
N ALA A 179 16.16 -12.51 13.95
CA ALA A 179 16.64 -11.15 13.84
C ALA A 179 17.79 -11.02 14.83
N VAL A 180 19.03 -11.22 14.36
CA VAL A 180 20.22 -11.00 15.18
C VAL A 180 20.09 -9.54 15.61
N PRO A 181 19.83 -9.26 16.90
CA PRO A 181 19.68 -7.90 17.33
C PRO A 181 20.99 -7.21 16.98
N THR A 182 20.93 -6.24 16.07
CA THR A 182 22.07 -5.40 15.74
C THR A 182 22.25 -4.44 16.92
N THR A 183 22.59 -4.99 18.09
CA THR A 183 22.85 -4.27 19.33
C THR A 183 24.28 -3.74 19.39
N GLN A 184 25.00 -3.71 18.28
CA GLN A 184 26.24 -2.93 18.23
C GLN A 184 25.83 -1.47 18.04
N PRO A 185 25.95 -0.61 19.07
CA PRO A 185 25.66 0.81 18.92
C PRO A 185 26.51 1.31 17.77
N ALA A 186 25.91 2.03 16.83
CA ALA A 186 26.65 2.79 15.84
C ALA A 186 27.48 3.84 16.60
N ILE A 187 28.69 3.46 17.02
CA ILE A 187 29.71 4.41 17.41
C ILE A 187 29.92 5.26 16.15
N PRO A 188 29.64 6.58 16.18
CA PRO A 188 29.86 7.42 15.02
C PRO A 188 31.32 7.25 14.62
N ALA A 189 31.54 6.74 13.41
CA ALA A 189 32.86 6.53 12.85
C ALA A 189 33.63 7.85 12.94
N SER A 190 34.53 7.93 13.93
CA SER A 190 35.59 8.93 13.90
C SER A 190 36.34 8.72 12.60
N ALA A 191 36.43 9.78 11.81
CA ALA A 191 37.21 9.87 10.60
C ALA A 191 38.62 9.31 10.83
N GLN A 192 38.84 8.04 10.45
CA GLN A 192 40.17 7.50 10.26
C GLN A 192 40.51 7.63 8.79
N ALA A 193 41.58 8.38 8.56
CA ALA A 193 42.15 8.71 7.29
C ALA A 193 42.40 7.47 6.43
N THR A 194 42.08 7.63 5.16
CA THR A 194 42.50 6.85 4.00
C THR A 194 44.01 6.59 4.02
N PRO A 195 44.48 5.34 3.88
CA PRO A 195 45.76 5.05 3.26
C PRO A 195 45.56 4.74 1.77
N ALA A 196 46.46 5.28 0.98
CA ALA A 196 46.48 5.28 -0.47
C ALA A 196 46.39 3.87 -1.11
N GLU A 197 45.44 3.78 -2.04
CA GLU A 197 45.61 3.33 -3.43
C GLU A 197 46.99 2.73 -3.79
N ALA A 198 47.02 1.41 -3.93
CA ALA A 198 48.03 0.69 -4.70
C ALA A 198 47.33 -0.07 -5.82
N ALA A 199 47.59 0.37 -7.05
CA ALA A 199 47.05 -0.13 -8.30
C ALA A 199 47.71 -1.44 -8.75
N ILE A 200 46.93 -2.44 -9.19
CA ILE A 200 47.29 -3.35 -10.30
C ILE A 200 46.01 -3.92 -10.97
N PRO A 201 46.06 -4.54 -12.17
CA PRO A 201 45.29 -4.09 -13.33
C PRO A 201 44.20 -5.08 -13.80
N ARG A 202 43.38 -4.57 -14.72
CA ARG A 202 42.34 -5.25 -15.48
C ARG A 202 42.86 -6.53 -16.18
N GLU A 203 42.13 -7.62 -16.03
CA GLU A 203 41.99 -8.63 -17.09
C GLU A 203 40.51 -8.83 -17.44
N GLN A 204 40.26 -8.67 -18.73
CA GLN A 204 39.00 -8.86 -19.42
C GLN A 204 38.71 -10.36 -19.54
N THR A 205 37.47 -10.77 -19.28
CA THR A 205 36.88 -11.90 -20.03
C THR A 205 35.39 -11.66 -20.22
N THR A 206 35.05 -11.33 -21.46
CA THR A 206 33.70 -11.38 -22.04
C THR A 206 33.35 -12.84 -22.32
N PRO A 207 32.09 -13.25 -22.08
CA PRO A 207 31.45 -14.16 -23.04
C PRO A 207 30.20 -13.51 -23.66
N GLU A 208 30.26 -13.49 -24.98
CA GLU A 208 29.25 -13.17 -25.97
C GLU A 208 28.13 -14.24 -25.92
N GLN A 209 26.85 -13.85 -25.77
CA GLN A 209 25.71 -14.56 -26.37
C GLN A 209 24.52 -13.62 -26.62
N PRO A 210 23.70 -13.90 -27.67
CA PRO A 210 22.84 -12.90 -28.30
C PRO A 210 21.41 -12.92 -27.75
N ILE A 211 20.82 -11.74 -27.58
CA ILE A 211 19.38 -11.59 -27.34
C ILE A 211 18.80 -10.87 -28.56
N THR A 212 18.08 -11.60 -29.39
CA THR A 212 17.09 -11.06 -30.32
C THR A 212 15.76 -10.91 -29.58
N THR A 213 15.30 -9.67 -29.41
CA THR A 213 13.86 -9.39 -29.20
C THR A 213 13.45 -8.15 -30.00
N PRO A 214 12.23 -8.15 -30.57
CA PRO A 214 11.79 -7.15 -31.52
C PRO A 214 11.22 -5.91 -30.84
N SER A 215 11.44 -4.79 -31.51
CA SER A 215 10.99 -3.44 -31.22
C SER A 215 9.45 -3.30 -31.22
N LEU A 216 8.92 -2.52 -30.29
CA LEU A 216 7.60 -1.88 -30.38
C LEU A 216 7.74 -0.36 -30.16
N PRO A 217 6.84 0.45 -30.73
CA PRO A 217 7.13 1.82 -31.17
C PRO A 217 6.95 2.85 -30.05
N THR A 218 7.91 3.77 -30.01
CA THR A 218 7.90 5.01 -29.26
C THR A 218 6.94 6.01 -29.91
N LEU A 219 6.00 6.56 -29.14
CA LEU A 219 5.32 7.82 -29.47
C LEU A 219 5.95 8.96 -28.65
N PRO A 220 6.10 10.17 -29.26
CA PRO A 220 6.81 11.28 -28.64
C PRO A 220 5.84 12.20 -27.90
N LEU A 221 6.22 12.64 -26.71
CA LEU A 221 5.76 13.91 -26.16
C LEU A 221 6.97 14.66 -25.59
N ASP A 222 7.55 15.41 -26.52
CA ASP A 222 8.37 16.58 -26.29
C ASP A 222 7.44 17.73 -25.87
N VAL A 223 7.63 18.26 -24.66
CA VAL A 223 7.32 19.66 -24.34
C VAL A 223 8.41 20.14 -23.40
N GLY A 224 9.21 21.06 -23.94
CA GLY A 224 10.46 21.50 -23.34
C GLY A 224 10.30 22.27 -22.03
N SER A 225 11.39 22.23 -21.27
CA SER A 225 11.78 23.33 -20.41
C SER A 225 13.29 23.50 -20.54
N ALA A 226 13.67 24.22 -21.60
CA ALA A 226 14.99 24.79 -21.76
C ALA A 226 15.18 25.91 -20.72
N GLY A 227 16.32 25.92 -20.03
CA GLY A 227 16.67 26.99 -19.10
C GLY A 227 17.79 26.58 -18.16
N GLY A 228 18.98 26.34 -18.70
CA GLY A 228 20.18 26.19 -17.89
C GLY A 228 20.58 27.50 -17.22
N VAL A 229 20.96 27.42 -15.95
CA VAL A 229 22.07 28.20 -15.37
C VAL A 229 22.72 27.32 -14.29
N THR A 230 23.85 26.72 -14.62
CA THR A 230 24.79 26.17 -13.65
C THR A 230 25.40 27.34 -12.87
N ASN A 231 24.83 27.67 -11.71
CA ASN A 231 25.43 28.62 -10.79
C ASN A 231 26.11 27.83 -9.67
N SER A 232 27.38 27.48 -9.88
CA SER A 232 28.30 27.07 -8.82
C SER A 232 28.59 28.28 -7.93
N ALA A 233 27.65 28.60 -7.04
CA ALA A 233 27.88 29.53 -5.95
C ALA A 233 28.54 28.76 -4.80
N GLN A 234 29.85 28.95 -4.68
CA GLN A 234 30.64 28.57 -3.52
C GLN A 234 29.99 29.20 -2.27
N PRO A 235 29.57 28.40 -1.26
CA PRO A 235 29.01 28.94 -0.03
C PRO A 235 30.04 29.85 0.65
N PRO A 236 29.66 31.04 1.14
CA PRO A 236 30.56 31.88 1.94
C PRO A 236 31.01 31.09 3.17
N GLU A 237 32.33 31.06 3.40
CA GLU A 237 32.96 30.53 4.60
C GLU A 237 32.23 31.08 5.83
N ALA A 238 31.60 30.16 6.57
CA ALA A 238 30.98 30.49 7.84
C ALA A 238 32.07 31.00 8.81
N PRO A 239 31.83 32.12 9.53
CA PRO A 239 32.77 32.63 10.50
C PRO A 239 33.05 31.58 11.60
N PRO A 240 34.26 31.57 12.18
CA PRO A 240 34.68 30.57 13.16
C PRO A 240 33.69 30.52 14.32
N SER A 241 32.99 29.38 14.43
CA SER A 241 32.10 29.04 15.52
C SER A 241 32.87 29.15 16.84
N LYS A 242 32.46 30.11 17.69
CA LYS A 242 32.97 30.28 19.05
C LYS A 242 32.90 28.94 19.80
N PRO A 243 33.87 28.64 20.69
CA PRO A 243 33.93 27.38 21.43
C PRO A 243 32.62 27.15 22.18
N SER A 244 31.85 26.18 21.70
CA SER A 244 30.66 25.67 22.35
C SER A 244 31.03 25.21 23.76
N THR A 245 30.43 25.86 24.75
CA THR A 245 30.49 25.45 26.16
C THR A 245 30.22 23.93 26.25
N PRO A 246 31.03 23.15 26.98
CA PRO A 246 30.88 21.70 27.03
C PRO A 246 29.44 21.34 27.44
N ALA A 247 28.69 20.72 26.53
CA ALA A 247 27.34 20.26 26.77
C ALA A 247 27.37 19.28 27.95
N LEU A 248 26.60 19.57 28.99
CA LEU A 248 26.47 18.64 30.11
C LEU A 248 25.96 17.29 29.57
N PRO A 249 26.46 16.16 30.09
CA PRO A 249 26.01 14.84 29.66
C PRO A 249 24.47 14.74 29.84
N PRO A 250 23.75 14.12 28.88
CA PRO A 250 22.32 13.95 28.98
C PRO A 250 21.97 13.19 30.27
N SER A 251 20.88 13.59 30.92
CA SER A 251 20.39 12.91 32.11
C SER A 251 20.11 11.43 31.83
N GLU A 252 20.45 10.53 32.74
CA GLU A 252 20.21 9.08 32.61
C GLU A 252 18.74 8.76 32.28
N GLU A 253 17.79 9.54 32.83
CA GLU A 253 16.35 9.42 32.53
C GLU A 253 16.02 9.67 31.05
N LEU A 254 16.71 10.63 30.41
CA LEU A 254 16.51 10.97 29.00
C LEU A 254 17.06 9.85 28.11
N VAL A 255 18.26 9.35 28.41
CA VAL A 255 18.86 8.22 27.68
C VAL A 255 17.93 7.00 27.73
N LYS A 256 17.43 6.64 28.91
CA LYS A 256 16.46 5.55 29.09
C LYS A 256 15.15 5.79 28.33
N ALA A 257 14.60 7.01 28.37
CA ALA A 257 13.39 7.34 27.63
C ALA A 257 13.59 7.28 26.10
N GLN A 258 14.77 7.68 25.62
CA GLN A 258 15.15 7.63 24.22
C GLN A 258 15.28 6.18 23.74
N GLU A 259 15.95 5.32 24.50
CA GLU A 259 16.03 3.88 24.25
C GLU A 259 14.63 3.23 24.22
N GLU A 260 13.76 3.58 25.19
CA GLU A 260 12.37 3.10 25.26
C GLU A 260 11.56 3.55 24.02
N ALA A 261 11.70 4.81 23.62
CA ALA A 261 11.02 5.36 22.44
C ALA A 261 11.51 4.72 21.14
N MET A 262 12.82 4.46 21.01
CA MET A 262 13.38 3.71 19.88
C MET A 262 12.84 2.28 19.83
N THR A 263 12.86 1.58 20.96
CA THR A 263 12.37 0.18 21.06
C THR A 263 10.89 0.08 20.70
N LYS A 264 10.05 0.96 21.27
CA LYS A 264 8.61 1.00 20.95
C LYS A 264 8.37 1.43 19.50
N GLY A 265 9.15 2.38 18.98
CA GLY A 265 9.10 2.78 17.59
C GLY A 265 9.41 1.63 16.62
N ALA A 266 10.42 0.82 16.93
CA ALA A 266 10.77 -0.35 16.14
C ALA A 266 9.64 -1.41 16.14
N ARG A 267 9.03 -1.69 17.30
CA ARG A 267 7.88 -2.59 17.43
C ARG A 267 6.66 -2.11 16.66
N ALA A 268 6.36 -0.81 16.69
CA ALA A 268 5.28 -0.23 15.91
C ALA A 268 5.53 -0.36 14.40
N ALA A 269 6.76 -0.11 13.94
CA ALA A 269 7.14 -0.28 12.54
C ALA A 269 7.07 -1.75 12.08
N GLU A 270 7.42 -2.69 12.95
CA GLU A 270 7.25 -4.13 12.69
C GLU A 270 5.77 -4.51 12.56
N ALA A 271 4.91 -4.06 13.46
CA ALA A 271 3.47 -4.32 13.39
C ALA A 271 2.85 -3.73 12.11
N GLN A 272 3.27 -2.54 11.68
CA GLN A 272 2.86 -1.98 10.38
C GLN A 272 3.33 -2.82 9.18
N ARG A 273 4.53 -3.41 9.24
CA ARG A 273 5.01 -4.33 8.20
C ARG A 273 4.17 -5.61 8.16
N GLN A 274 3.74 -6.12 9.31
CA GLN A 274 2.83 -7.27 9.38
C GLN A 274 1.46 -6.94 8.76
N VAL A 275 0.88 -5.78 9.05
CA VAL A 275 -0.36 -5.31 8.41
C VAL A 275 -0.22 -5.29 6.87
N ARG A 276 0.87 -4.73 6.34
CA ARG A 276 1.13 -4.69 4.89
C ARG A 276 1.29 -6.09 4.29
N SER A 277 1.95 -7.01 4.99
CA SER A 277 2.12 -8.39 4.54
C SER A 277 0.79 -9.14 4.49
N VAL A 278 -0.08 -8.97 5.50
CA VAL A 278 -1.44 -9.55 5.50
C VAL A 278 -2.26 -8.97 4.35
N ALA A 279 -2.20 -7.66 4.14
CA ALA A 279 -2.90 -7.01 3.03
C ALA A 279 -2.47 -7.56 1.65
N GLY A 280 -1.17 -7.74 1.42
CA GLY A 280 -0.67 -8.37 0.18
C GLY A 280 -1.15 -9.81 -0.02
N ARG A 281 -1.19 -10.61 1.06
CA ARG A 281 -1.73 -11.99 1.00
C ARG A 281 -3.22 -12.02 0.68
N MET A 282 -4.01 -11.12 1.27
CA MET A 282 -5.43 -11.00 0.94
C MET A 282 -5.64 -10.60 -0.52
N GLU A 283 -4.86 -9.66 -1.04
CA GLU A 283 -4.94 -9.25 -2.45
C GLU A 283 -4.65 -10.44 -3.39
N ALA A 284 -3.59 -11.19 -3.11
CA ALA A 284 -3.27 -12.41 -3.87
C ALA A 284 -4.39 -13.47 -3.79
N LEU A 285 -5.02 -13.63 -2.62
CA LEU A 285 -6.12 -14.56 -2.43
C LEU A 285 -7.39 -14.14 -3.16
N VAL A 286 -7.75 -12.85 -3.11
CA VAL A 286 -8.88 -12.28 -3.89
C VAL A 286 -8.65 -12.51 -5.38
N LYS A 287 -7.44 -12.24 -5.88
CA LYS A 287 -7.10 -12.53 -7.28
C LYS A 287 -7.23 -14.03 -7.61
N SER A 288 -6.82 -14.92 -6.72
CA SER A 288 -7.02 -16.36 -6.91
C SER A 288 -8.50 -16.74 -6.95
N ILE A 289 -9.34 -16.15 -6.10
CA ILE A 289 -10.80 -16.38 -6.09
C ILE A 289 -11.41 -15.92 -7.41
N ASP A 290 -11.03 -14.74 -7.92
CA ASP A 290 -11.54 -14.23 -9.19
C ASP A 290 -11.14 -15.13 -10.37
N LEU A 291 -9.90 -15.62 -10.39
CA LEU A 291 -9.45 -16.57 -11.41
C LEU A 291 -10.20 -17.91 -11.33
N GLU A 292 -10.44 -18.42 -10.12
CA GLU A 292 -11.21 -19.65 -9.91
C GLU A 292 -12.67 -19.49 -10.37
N ARG A 293 -13.29 -18.33 -10.10
CA ARG A 293 -14.65 -18.01 -10.58
C ARG A 293 -14.74 -17.96 -12.10
N ARG A 294 -13.77 -17.33 -12.76
CA ARG A 294 -13.69 -17.33 -14.24
C ARG A 294 -13.52 -18.75 -14.79
N LEU A 295 -12.65 -19.55 -14.18
CA LEU A 295 -12.44 -20.94 -14.57
C LEU A 295 -13.72 -21.76 -14.41
N LEU A 296 -14.42 -21.61 -13.28
CA LEU A 296 -15.71 -22.26 -13.02
C LEU A 296 -16.77 -21.86 -14.05
N GLU A 297 -16.84 -20.59 -14.43
CA GLU A 297 -17.75 -20.13 -15.49
C GLU A 297 -17.42 -20.79 -16.85
N THR A 298 -16.14 -20.84 -17.21
CA THR A 298 -15.67 -21.52 -18.43
C THR A 298 -16.04 -23.00 -18.41
N ILE A 299 -15.83 -23.71 -17.31
CA ILE A 299 -16.16 -25.14 -17.18
C ILE A 299 -17.68 -25.37 -17.25
N ARG A 300 -18.50 -24.49 -16.66
CA ARG A 300 -19.96 -24.56 -16.82
C ARG A 300 -20.38 -24.41 -18.29
N LYS A 301 -19.75 -23.49 -19.02
CA LYS A 301 -19.99 -23.33 -20.47
C LYS A 301 -19.50 -24.55 -21.26
N LYS A 302 -18.38 -25.17 -20.88
CA LYS A 302 -17.91 -26.44 -21.47
C LYS A 302 -18.93 -27.57 -21.25
N ALA A 303 -19.45 -27.71 -20.03
CA ALA A 303 -20.46 -28.71 -19.72
C ALA A 303 -21.73 -28.51 -20.56
N GLN A 304 -22.18 -27.26 -20.72
CA GLN A 304 -23.32 -26.93 -21.58
C GLN A 304 -23.03 -27.22 -23.07
N ASN A 305 -21.87 -26.80 -23.59
CA ASN A 305 -21.47 -27.07 -24.97
C ASN A 305 -21.35 -28.59 -25.26
N ALA A 306 -20.82 -29.37 -24.31
CA ALA A 306 -20.76 -30.83 -24.43
C ALA A 306 -22.15 -31.46 -24.46
N ARG A 307 -23.08 -30.97 -23.63
CA ARG A 307 -24.49 -31.38 -23.64
C ARG A 307 -25.19 -31.03 -24.95
N ASP A 308 -25.00 -29.83 -25.47
CA ASP A 308 -25.60 -29.38 -26.74
C ASP A 308 -25.03 -30.18 -27.92
N THR A 309 -23.75 -30.55 -27.86
CA THR A 309 -23.11 -31.46 -28.81
C THR A 309 -23.69 -32.87 -28.72
N GLU A 310 -23.87 -33.42 -27.51
CA GLU A 310 -24.51 -34.72 -27.30
C GLU A 310 -25.91 -34.76 -27.91
N LEU A 311 -26.74 -33.75 -27.62
CA LEU A 311 -28.10 -33.65 -28.14
C LEU A 311 -28.12 -33.56 -29.67
N THR A 312 -27.30 -32.68 -30.24
CA THR A 312 -27.20 -32.48 -31.69
C THR A 312 -26.79 -33.77 -32.41
N LEU A 313 -25.77 -34.47 -31.90
CA LEU A 313 -25.30 -35.73 -32.48
C LEU A 313 -26.31 -36.87 -32.30
N SER A 314 -27.03 -36.91 -31.17
CA SER A 314 -28.08 -37.89 -30.91
C SER A 314 -29.25 -37.72 -31.88
N ASP A 315 -29.68 -36.49 -32.11
CA ASP A 315 -30.74 -36.18 -33.07
C ASP A 315 -30.33 -36.55 -34.50
N GLN A 316 -29.08 -36.24 -34.88
CA GLN A 316 -28.51 -36.65 -36.17
C GLN A 316 -28.45 -38.17 -36.32
N ALA A 317 -28.02 -38.89 -35.28
CA ALA A 317 -27.96 -40.36 -35.29
C ALA A 317 -29.36 -40.96 -35.46
N GLN A 318 -30.37 -40.41 -34.76
CA GLN A 318 -31.75 -40.85 -34.86
C GLN A 318 -32.35 -40.57 -36.24
N GLN A 319 -32.07 -39.40 -36.81
CA GLN A 319 -32.51 -39.06 -38.17
C GLN A 319 -31.89 -40.00 -39.20
N ARG A 320 -30.57 -40.19 -39.16
CA ARG A 320 -29.84 -41.10 -40.06
C ARG A 320 -30.30 -42.54 -39.94
N TRP A 321 -30.68 -42.97 -38.74
CA TRP A 321 -31.27 -44.28 -38.50
C TRP A 321 -32.60 -44.43 -39.27
N ASN A 322 -33.48 -43.43 -39.20
CA ASN A 322 -34.76 -43.43 -39.89
C ASN A 322 -34.61 -43.39 -41.42
N GLU A 323 -33.53 -42.77 -41.92
CA GLU A 323 -33.19 -42.68 -43.35
C GLU A 323 -32.56 -43.97 -43.91
N GLY A 324 -32.29 -44.98 -43.06
CA GLY A 324 -31.69 -46.25 -43.50
C GLY A 324 -30.19 -46.16 -43.79
N THR A 325 -29.49 -45.21 -43.15
CA THR A 325 -28.03 -45.02 -43.28
C THR A 325 -27.27 -46.32 -42.96
N PRO A 326 -26.15 -46.64 -43.63
CA PRO A 326 -25.37 -47.83 -43.34
C PRO A 326 -24.95 -47.97 -41.86
N GLN A 327 -24.96 -49.20 -41.35
CA GLN A 327 -24.65 -49.49 -39.94
C GLN A 327 -23.23 -49.07 -39.51
N ALA A 328 -22.29 -48.91 -40.46
CA ALA A 328 -20.94 -48.44 -40.16
C ALA A 328 -20.93 -46.95 -39.77
N GLU A 329 -21.61 -46.09 -40.53
CA GLU A 329 -21.72 -44.65 -40.26
C GLU A 329 -22.50 -44.38 -38.98
N LEU A 330 -23.59 -45.12 -38.75
CA LEU A 330 -24.36 -45.03 -37.50
C LEU A 330 -23.51 -45.38 -36.28
N ARG A 331 -22.64 -46.40 -36.38
CA ARG A 331 -21.74 -46.77 -35.28
C ARG A 331 -20.75 -45.65 -34.94
N GLU A 332 -20.24 -44.95 -35.94
CA GLU A 332 -19.36 -43.80 -35.74
C GLU A 332 -20.10 -42.64 -35.06
N LEU A 333 -21.33 -42.32 -35.51
CA LEU A 333 -22.18 -41.30 -34.90
C LEU A 333 -22.48 -41.62 -33.43
N TRP A 334 -22.84 -42.87 -33.11
CA TRP A 334 -23.07 -43.29 -31.73
C TRP A 334 -21.80 -43.26 -30.87
N ALA A 335 -20.63 -43.55 -31.45
CA ALA A 335 -19.36 -43.38 -30.75
C ALA A 335 -19.13 -41.90 -30.40
N GLN A 336 -19.38 -40.97 -31.33
CA GLN A 336 -19.26 -39.53 -31.08
C GLN A 336 -20.27 -39.04 -30.02
N VAL A 337 -21.51 -39.56 -30.01
CA VAL A 337 -22.49 -39.28 -28.94
C VAL A 337 -21.97 -39.75 -27.59
N SER A 338 -21.39 -40.95 -27.52
CA SER A 338 -20.85 -41.48 -26.25
C SER A 338 -19.68 -40.66 -25.73
N GLU A 339 -18.80 -40.19 -26.62
CA GLU A 339 -17.68 -39.31 -26.27
C GLU A 339 -18.18 -37.94 -25.77
N ALA A 340 -19.17 -37.34 -26.45
CA ALA A 340 -19.77 -36.08 -26.02
C ALA A 340 -20.42 -36.19 -24.62
N ARG A 341 -21.11 -37.30 -24.35
CA ARG A 341 -21.67 -37.62 -23.03
C ARG A 341 -20.58 -37.75 -21.97
N GLU A 342 -19.51 -38.48 -22.25
CA GLU A 342 -18.40 -38.62 -21.31
C GLU A 342 -17.78 -37.27 -20.97
N ARG A 343 -17.55 -36.42 -21.99
CA ARG A 343 -17.07 -35.04 -21.80
C ARG A 343 -18.02 -34.21 -20.94
N HIS A 344 -19.33 -34.33 -21.14
CA HIS A 344 -20.32 -33.64 -20.31
C HIS A 344 -20.24 -34.08 -18.84
N LEU A 345 -20.13 -35.38 -18.57
CA LEU A 345 -19.98 -35.92 -17.21
C LEU A 345 -18.67 -35.47 -16.56
N GLN A 346 -17.56 -35.50 -17.30
CA GLN A 346 -16.26 -35.01 -16.83
C GLN A 346 -16.33 -33.52 -16.49
N ALA A 347 -16.92 -32.70 -17.37
CA ALA A 347 -17.09 -31.27 -17.13
C ALA A 347 -17.99 -30.99 -15.90
N GLN A 348 -19.04 -31.79 -15.66
CA GLN A 348 -19.84 -31.66 -14.44
C GLN A 348 -19.05 -31.99 -13.17
N ALA A 349 -18.26 -33.06 -13.18
CA ALA A 349 -17.39 -33.40 -12.06
C ALA A 349 -16.35 -32.28 -11.79
N GLU A 350 -15.79 -31.68 -12.85
CA GLU A 350 -14.92 -30.51 -12.73
C GLU A 350 -15.66 -29.31 -12.12
N VAL A 351 -16.92 -29.04 -12.49
CA VAL A 351 -17.72 -27.97 -11.86
C VAL A 351 -17.82 -28.18 -10.35
N GLU A 352 -18.14 -29.39 -9.89
CA GLU A 352 -18.27 -29.71 -8.47
C GLU A 352 -16.94 -29.54 -7.71
N GLU A 353 -15.83 -30.03 -8.27
CA GLU A 353 -14.49 -29.84 -7.70
C GLU A 353 -14.17 -28.35 -7.53
N LYS A 354 -14.46 -27.54 -8.56
CA LYS A 354 -14.13 -26.11 -8.58
C LYS A 354 -15.01 -25.29 -7.64
N VAL A 355 -16.26 -25.70 -7.44
CA VAL A 355 -17.13 -25.10 -6.41
C VAL A 355 -16.55 -25.37 -5.02
N GLY A 356 -16.19 -26.62 -4.71
CA GLY A 356 -15.56 -26.94 -3.42
C GLY A 356 -14.27 -26.16 -3.19
N ARG A 357 -13.43 -26.02 -4.22
CA ARG A 357 -12.21 -25.22 -4.13
C ARG A 357 -12.48 -23.73 -3.91
N LEU A 358 -13.52 -23.19 -4.53
CA LEU A 358 -13.91 -21.80 -4.34
C LEU A 358 -14.35 -21.55 -2.88
N ASP A 359 -15.13 -22.46 -2.31
CA ASP A 359 -15.56 -22.40 -0.91
C ASP A 359 -14.37 -22.42 0.06
N ASP A 360 -13.35 -23.26 -0.20
CA ASP A 360 -12.11 -23.29 0.57
C ASP A 360 -11.37 -21.94 0.53
N LEU A 361 -11.23 -21.34 -0.66
CA LEU A 361 -10.56 -20.05 -0.82
C LEU A 361 -11.33 -18.92 -0.13
N GLU A 362 -12.66 -18.93 -0.19
CA GLU A 362 -13.50 -17.95 0.51
C GLU A 362 -13.41 -18.11 2.03
N ALA A 363 -13.33 -19.34 2.54
CA ALA A 363 -13.08 -19.62 3.95
C ALA A 363 -11.70 -19.11 4.40
N GLU A 364 -10.65 -19.34 3.59
CA GLU A 364 -9.31 -18.78 3.83
C GLU A 364 -9.34 -17.25 3.88
N LEU A 365 -10.10 -16.60 2.98
CA LEU A 365 -10.22 -15.14 2.94
C LEU A 365 -10.91 -14.60 4.20
N ARG A 366 -12.01 -15.21 4.63
CA ARG A 366 -12.72 -14.82 5.87
C ARG A 366 -11.80 -14.96 7.08
N ARG A 367 -10.98 -16.01 7.15
CA ARG A 367 -9.97 -16.19 8.21
C ARG A 367 -8.93 -15.07 8.18
N LEU A 368 -8.36 -14.76 7.01
CA LEU A 368 -7.38 -13.67 6.88
C LEU A 368 -7.96 -12.29 7.21
N GLN A 369 -9.24 -12.04 6.89
CA GLN A 369 -9.93 -10.80 7.27
C GLN A 369 -10.07 -10.68 8.79
N ALA A 370 -10.43 -11.77 9.48
CA ALA A 370 -10.49 -11.79 10.94
C ALA A 370 -9.10 -11.55 11.57
N ASP A 371 -8.06 -12.18 11.01
CA ASP A 371 -6.68 -11.98 11.44
C ASP A 371 -6.23 -10.53 11.21
N GLN A 372 -6.61 -9.91 10.08
CA GLN A 372 -6.26 -8.54 9.75
C GLN A 372 -6.81 -7.54 10.79
N ILE A 373 -8.06 -7.70 11.21
CA ILE A 373 -8.67 -6.82 12.23
C ILE A 373 -7.84 -6.87 13.52
N THR A 374 -7.47 -8.07 13.94
CA THR A 374 -6.66 -8.30 15.15
C THR A 374 -5.28 -7.65 15.02
N ILE A 375 -4.59 -7.85 13.89
CA ILE A 375 -3.26 -7.30 13.63
C ILE A 375 -3.30 -5.77 13.50
N LEU A 376 -4.36 -5.20 12.92
CA LEU A 376 -4.55 -3.75 12.84
C LEU A 376 -4.74 -3.13 14.23
N GLN A 377 -5.54 -3.75 15.09
CA GLN A 377 -5.72 -3.30 16.48
C GLN A 377 -4.40 -3.34 17.25
N GLU A 378 -3.63 -4.43 17.11
CA GLU A 378 -2.32 -4.56 17.74
C GLU A 378 -1.31 -3.51 17.22
N ALA A 379 -1.30 -3.27 15.91
CA ALA A 379 -0.43 -2.27 15.30
C ALA A 379 -0.78 -0.85 15.77
N GLU A 380 -2.06 -0.54 15.94
CA GLU A 380 -2.52 0.75 16.46
C GLU A 380 -2.15 0.92 17.93
N GLN A 381 -2.31 -0.12 18.76
CA GLN A 381 -1.86 -0.10 20.16
C GLN A 381 -0.34 0.15 20.26
N LYS A 382 0.47 -0.60 19.52
CA LYS A 382 1.93 -0.42 19.49
C LYS A 382 2.33 0.98 18.99
N ARG A 383 1.60 1.53 18.02
CA ARG A 383 1.80 2.91 17.54
C ARG A 383 1.52 3.92 18.66
N GLN A 384 0.40 3.78 19.37
CA GLN A 384 0.06 4.67 20.48
C GLN A 384 1.10 4.61 21.61
N GLU A 385 1.62 3.42 21.92
CA GLU A 385 2.71 3.27 22.89
C GLU A 385 4.00 3.96 22.44
N ALA A 386 4.36 3.82 21.16
CA ALA A 386 5.51 4.51 20.58
C ALA A 386 5.34 6.03 20.63
N GLU A 387 4.15 6.54 20.31
CA GLU A 387 3.83 7.97 20.40
C GLU A 387 3.89 8.48 21.85
N LYS A 388 3.38 7.72 22.82
CA LYS A 388 3.49 8.06 24.26
C LYS A 388 4.96 8.12 24.70
N ALA A 389 5.79 7.16 24.27
CA ALA A 389 7.21 7.16 24.59
C ALA A 389 7.96 8.34 23.94
N ARG A 390 7.64 8.68 22.69
CA ARG A 390 8.18 9.88 22.02
C ARG A 390 7.80 11.17 22.75
N LYS A 391 6.53 11.31 23.15
CA LYS A 391 6.07 12.47 23.94
C LYS A 391 6.80 12.58 25.27
N LYS A 392 7.16 11.45 25.90
CA LYS A 392 7.97 11.44 27.14
C LYS A 392 9.39 11.94 26.90
N VAL A 393 10.03 11.55 25.78
CA VAL A 393 11.33 12.09 25.37
C VAL A 393 11.24 13.60 25.14
N GLU A 394 10.24 14.04 24.37
CA GLU A 394 9.99 15.46 24.10
C GLU A 394 9.75 16.26 25.38
N GLN A 395 9.02 15.70 26.36
CA GLN A 395 8.82 16.31 27.68
C GLN A 395 10.11 16.43 28.49
N LEU A 396 11.05 15.48 28.37
CA LEU A 396 12.33 15.52 29.06
C LEU A 396 13.34 16.44 28.36
N GLU A 397 13.30 16.51 27.03
CA GLU A 397 14.12 17.41 26.21
C GLU A 397 13.64 18.86 26.25
N SER A 398 12.34 19.09 26.48
CA SER A 398 11.78 20.43 26.47
C SER A 398 12.44 21.32 27.53
N PRO A 399 12.94 22.51 27.14
CA PRO A 399 13.52 23.46 28.08
C PRO A 399 12.48 23.99 29.09
N LEU A 400 11.19 23.82 28.80
CA LEU A 400 10.07 24.21 29.66
C LEU A 400 9.58 23.08 30.57
N ALA A 401 10.27 21.93 30.62
CA ALA A 401 9.93 20.88 31.57
C ALA A 401 9.95 21.45 33.01
N PRO A 402 8.97 21.15 33.89
CA PRO A 402 8.88 21.75 35.22
C PRO A 402 10.18 21.62 36.03
N ARG A 403 10.88 20.49 35.87
CA ARG A 403 12.19 20.24 36.49
C ARG A 403 13.29 21.14 35.93
N ASN A 404 13.38 21.30 34.60
CA ASN A 404 14.36 22.17 33.96
C ASN A 404 14.10 23.64 34.30
N MET A 405 12.82 24.04 34.33
CA MET A 405 12.41 25.37 34.77
C MET A 405 12.77 25.63 36.23
N LEU A 406 12.50 24.67 37.14
CA LEU A 406 12.91 24.77 38.55
C LEU A 406 14.42 24.88 38.71
N ARG A 407 15.19 24.03 38.01
CA ARG A 407 16.66 24.08 38.04
C ARG A 407 17.18 25.41 37.50
N TRP A 408 16.62 25.90 36.40
CA TRP A 408 16.94 27.20 35.83
C TRP A 408 16.62 28.34 36.80
N ILE A 409 15.46 28.31 37.48
CA ILE A 409 15.10 29.28 38.53
C ILE A 409 16.09 29.20 39.69
N VAL A 410 16.52 28.01 40.12
CA VAL A 410 17.46 27.88 41.24
C VAL A 410 18.87 28.34 40.85
N GLU A 411 19.36 28.00 39.67
CA GLU A 411 20.72 28.33 39.23
C GLU A 411 20.85 29.78 38.75
N ARG A 412 19.88 30.29 37.98
CA ARG A 412 19.92 31.65 37.42
C ARG A 412 19.06 32.64 38.19
N GLY A 413 18.02 32.19 38.89
CA GLY A 413 17.12 33.07 39.63
C GLY A 413 17.84 33.95 40.67
N PRO A 414 18.84 33.47 41.44
CA PRO A 414 19.59 34.34 42.34
C PRO A 414 20.35 35.47 41.63
N ARG A 415 20.89 35.22 40.43
CA ARG A 415 21.57 36.26 39.63
C ARG A 415 20.59 37.27 39.07
N VAL A 416 19.49 36.79 38.47
CA VAL A 416 18.42 37.64 37.97
C VAL A 416 17.82 38.47 39.10
N LEU A 417 17.57 37.86 40.26
CA LEU A 417 17.10 38.54 41.46
C LEU A 417 18.12 39.58 41.94
N GLY A 418 19.43 39.26 41.90
CA GLY A 418 20.50 40.20 42.21
C GLY A 418 20.52 41.42 41.28
N ILE A 419 20.34 41.23 39.96
CA ILE A 419 20.23 42.31 38.98
C ILE A 419 18.99 43.17 39.28
N VAL A 420 17.85 42.55 39.55
CA VAL A 420 16.59 43.26 39.88
C VAL A 420 16.75 44.06 41.17
N LEU A 421 17.35 43.48 42.21
CA LEU A 421 17.64 44.16 43.48
C LEU A 421 18.65 45.31 43.28
N GLY A 422 19.68 45.12 42.45
CA GLY A 422 20.64 46.16 42.11
C GLY A 422 19.99 47.32 41.36
N MET A 423 19.15 47.03 40.36
CA MET A 423 18.37 48.02 39.63
C MET A 423 17.44 48.80 40.58
N PHE A 424 16.75 48.09 41.48
CA PHE A 424 15.91 48.70 42.50
C PHE A 424 16.72 49.61 43.44
N ALA A 425 17.90 49.17 43.90
CA ALA A 425 18.78 49.95 44.76
C ALA A 425 19.29 51.23 44.07
N VAL A 426 19.66 51.16 42.79
CA VAL A 426 20.09 52.34 42.01
C VAL A 426 18.95 53.34 41.83
N LEU A 427 17.75 52.88 41.48
CA LEU A 427 16.57 53.74 41.37
C LEU A 427 16.20 54.37 42.71
N TRP A 428 16.30 53.60 43.80
CA TRP A 428 16.06 54.09 45.15
C TRP A 428 17.09 55.15 45.56
N LEU A 429 18.37 54.92 45.26
CA LEU A 429 19.45 55.85 45.57
C LEU A 429 19.36 57.13 44.74
N SER A 430 18.96 57.01 43.46
CA SER A 430 18.69 58.17 42.59
C SER A 430 17.60 59.06 43.18
N ARG A 431 16.48 58.48 43.63
CA ARG A 431 15.41 59.22 44.33
C ARG A 431 15.90 59.86 45.63
N ARG A 432 16.79 59.19 46.38
CA ARG A 432 17.33 59.72 47.64
C ARG A 432 18.35 60.85 47.42
N GLY A 433 19.10 60.80 46.33
CA GLY A 433 20.10 61.80 45.95
C GLY A 433 19.52 63.16 45.57
N GLU A 434 18.28 63.19 45.08
CA GLU A 434 17.58 64.45 44.73
C GLU A 434 17.50 65.41 45.92
N ALA A 435 17.21 64.88 47.11
CA ALA A 435 17.11 65.68 48.33
C ALA A 435 18.47 66.30 48.75
N GLN A 436 19.59 65.67 48.39
CA GLN A 436 20.92 66.18 48.74
C GLN A 436 21.49 67.15 47.71
N ILE A 437 21.28 66.89 46.41
CA ILE A 437 21.80 67.76 45.33
C ILE A 437 21.11 69.12 45.36
N VAL A 438 19.79 69.17 45.57
CA VAL A 438 19.07 70.46 45.72
C VAL A 438 19.62 71.26 46.90
N ARG A 439 19.95 70.59 48.01
CA ARG A 439 20.51 71.23 49.21
C ARG A 439 21.92 71.79 49.00
N LEU A 440 22.75 71.11 48.20
CA LEU A 440 24.11 71.55 47.86
C LEU A 440 24.12 72.69 46.83
N LEU A 441 23.28 72.61 45.79
CA LEU A 441 23.23 73.63 44.73
C LEU A 441 22.70 74.98 45.22
N VAL A 442 21.79 74.97 46.19
CA VAL A 442 21.26 76.20 46.82
C VAL A 442 22.32 76.89 47.70
N SER A 443 23.40 76.21 48.09
CA SER A 443 24.39 76.74 49.05
C SER A 443 25.58 77.52 48.46
N HIS A 444 25.74 77.61 47.13
CA HIS A 444 27.01 78.10 46.53
C HIS A 444 26.91 79.10 45.35
N SER A 445 25.77 79.75 45.09
CA SER A 445 25.65 80.72 43.98
C SER A 445 25.07 82.07 44.42
N ASP A 446 25.92 83.08 44.50
CA ASP A 446 25.64 84.33 45.24
C ASP A 446 25.10 85.52 44.41
N ARG A 447 24.72 85.37 43.13
CA ARG A 447 24.14 86.49 42.34
C ARG A 447 23.07 86.09 41.32
N GLY A 448 21.78 86.22 41.68
CA GLY A 448 20.59 86.26 40.80
C GLY A 448 19.27 85.83 41.48
N SER A 449 18.11 86.29 40.95
CA SER A 449 16.76 86.07 41.51
C SER A 449 16.43 84.59 41.77
N PRO A 450 15.94 84.21 42.97
CA PRO A 450 15.83 82.81 43.42
C PRO A 450 14.73 82.00 42.72
N GLU A 451 13.61 82.61 42.29
CA GLU A 451 12.43 81.88 41.81
C GLU A 451 12.58 81.30 40.37
N ASP A 452 13.21 82.05 39.46
CA ASP A 452 13.38 81.60 38.06
C ASP A 452 14.47 80.52 37.93
N ARG A 453 15.41 80.46 38.89
CA ARG A 453 16.45 79.43 38.97
C ARG A 453 15.91 78.09 39.44
N GLU A 454 14.98 78.12 40.39
CA GLU A 454 14.38 76.90 40.94
C GLU A 454 13.53 76.18 39.88
N ASN A 455 12.77 76.92 39.07
CA ASN A 455 11.96 76.32 38.00
C ASN A 455 12.82 75.73 36.86
N ARG A 456 13.93 76.37 36.49
CA ARG A 456 14.87 75.83 35.48
C ARG A 456 15.66 74.64 36.01
N ALA A 457 16.05 74.66 37.29
CA ALA A 457 16.70 73.52 37.92
C ALA A 457 15.73 72.33 38.03
N LYS A 458 14.47 72.54 38.39
CA LYS A 458 13.44 71.48 38.47
C LYS A 458 13.16 70.82 37.12
N THR A 459 13.10 71.57 36.03
CA THR A 459 12.89 70.98 34.69
C THR A 459 14.11 70.21 34.19
N LEU A 460 15.33 70.72 34.40
CA LEU A 460 16.57 70.00 34.07
C LEU A 460 16.75 68.73 34.90
N VAL A 461 16.51 68.80 36.21
CA VAL A 461 16.59 67.64 37.12
C VAL A 461 15.51 66.61 36.77
N GLY A 462 14.30 67.06 36.41
CA GLY A 462 13.21 66.18 35.97
C GLY A 462 13.55 65.39 34.69
N VAL A 463 14.13 66.04 33.68
CA VAL A 463 14.55 65.36 32.43
C VAL A 463 15.74 64.44 32.70
N LEU A 464 16.70 64.86 33.52
CA LEU A 464 17.85 64.03 33.89
C LEU A 464 17.41 62.77 34.65
N HIS A 465 16.46 62.90 35.58
CA HIS A 465 15.89 61.76 36.30
C HIS A 465 15.16 60.80 35.36
N SER A 466 14.32 61.33 34.47
CA SER A 466 13.62 60.51 33.48
C SER A 466 14.60 59.76 32.58
N ALA A 467 15.66 60.43 32.11
CA ALA A 467 16.70 59.82 31.29
C ALA A 467 17.48 58.74 32.06
N ALA A 468 17.86 59.01 33.32
CA ALA A 468 18.55 58.04 34.17
C ALA A 468 17.67 56.82 34.48
N SER A 469 16.39 57.02 34.79
CA SER A 469 15.45 55.92 35.02
C SER A 469 15.26 55.08 33.75
N VAL A 470 15.13 55.70 32.58
CA VAL A 470 15.02 54.98 31.30
C VAL A 470 16.30 54.19 31.01
N ALA A 471 17.48 54.79 31.22
CA ALA A 471 18.75 54.10 31.02
C ALA A 471 18.93 52.91 31.96
N VAL A 472 18.55 53.05 33.24
CA VAL A 472 18.62 51.97 34.23
C VAL A 472 17.63 50.85 33.92
N ILE A 473 16.40 51.19 33.51
CA ILE A 473 15.41 50.19 33.10
C ILE A 473 15.87 49.47 31.83
N ALA A 474 16.28 50.20 30.79
CA ALA A 474 16.74 49.61 29.54
C ALA A 474 17.99 48.73 29.74
N GLY A 475 18.98 49.21 30.50
CA GLY A 475 20.19 48.46 30.84
C GLY A 475 19.90 47.24 31.70
N GLY A 476 19.04 47.38 32.72
CA GLY A 476 18.61 46.29 33.59
C GLY A 476 17.80 45.23 32.85
N SER A 477 16.85 45.62 32.00
CA SER A 477 16.11 44.70 31.14
C SER A 477 17.03 43.93 30.20
N LEU A 478 18.03 44.59 29.60
CA LEU A 478 19.00 43.93 28.73
C LEU A 478 19.89 42.95 29.50
N MET A 479 20.33 43.30 30.71
CA MET A 479 21.06 42.37 31.58
C MET A 479 20.21 41.15 31.96
N ILE A 480 18.93 41.35 32.27
CA ILE A 480 17.99 40.24 32.53
C ILE A 480 17.87 39.35 31.29
N LEU A 481 17.62 39.93 30.11
CA LEU A 481 17.54 39.20 28.83
C LEU A 481 18.81 38.36 28.55
N THR A 482 19.98 38.90 28.87
CA THR A 482 21.25 38.21 28.73
C THR A 482 21.32 36.99 29.65
N GLU A 483 20.89 37.12 30.91
CA GLU A 483 20.84 36.01 31.86
C GLU A 483 19.70 35.02 31.58
N LEU A 484 18.64 35.44 30.89
CA LEU A 484 17.64 34.53 30.31
C LEU A 484 18.22 33.68 29.15
N GLY A 485 19.43 34.00 28.67
CA GLY A 485 20.05 33.32 27.53
C GLY A 485 19.50 33.78 26.18
N VAL A 486 18.74 34.88 26.14
CA VAL A 486 18.34 35.51 24.88
C VAL A 486 19.57 36.17 24.29
N ASN A 487 19.86 35.88 23.02
CA ASN A 487 20.98 36.51 22.34
C ASN A 487 20.70 38.01 22.20
N ILE A 488 21.39 38.83 23.00
CA ILE A 488 21.22 40.29 23.04
C ILE A 488 21.97 41.01 21.91
N VAL A 489 22.83 40.33 21.17
CA VAL A 489 23.63 40.95 20.09
C VAL A 489 22.75 41.63 19.02
N PRO A 490 21.64 41.01 18.55
CA PRO A 490 20.72 41.68 17.63
C PRO A 490 19.99 42.88 18.24
N LEU A 491 19.66 42.82 19.54
CA LEU A 491 18.97 43.93 20.24
C LEU A 491 19.91 45.13 20.44
N MET A 492 21.18 44.88 20.78
CA MET A 492 22.23 45.89 20.85
C MET A 492 22.50 46.52 19.48
N GLY A 493 22.50 45.73 18.41
CA GLY A 493 22.59 46.23 17.04
C GLY A 493 21.41 47.12 16.66
N GLY A 494 20.18 46.72 17.02
CA GLY A 494 18.97 47.53 16.76
C GLY A 494 18.94 48.84 17.54
N ALA A 495 19.35 48.84 18.80
CA ALA A 495 19.41 50.04 19.64
C ALA A 495 20.42 51.07 19.11
N ALA A 496 21.54 50.61 18.54
CA ALA A 496 22.54 51.48 17.90
C ALA A 496 21.98 52.17 16.64
N VAL A 497 21.07 51.52 15.91
CA VAL A 497 20.44 52.08 14.70
C VAL A 497 19.34 53.08 15.05
N VAL A 498 18.58 52.88 16.13
CA VAL A 498 17.51 53.80 16.55
C VAL A 498 18.07 55.05 17.25
N GLY A 499 19.28 54.97 17.81
CA GLY A 499 19.97 56.10 18.43
C GLY A 499 20.79 56.97 17.49
N LEU A 500 20.82 56.64 16.19
CA LEU A 500 21.53 57.35 15.13
C LEU A 500 20.52 58.07 14.24
#